data_AF-A0A432MBW5-F1
#
_entry.id   AF-A0A432MBW5-F1
#
_cell.length_a   1.000
_cell.length_b   1.000
_cell.length_c   1.000
_cell.angle_alpha   90.00
_cell.angle_beta   90.00
_cell.angle_gamma   90.00
#
_symmetry.space_group_name_H-M   'P 1'
#
loop_
_entity.id
_entity.type
_entity.pdbx_description
1 polymer ?
#
loop_
_entity_poly.entity_id
_entity_poly.type
_entity_poly.pdbx_seq_one_letter_code
_entity_poly.pdbx_strand_id
1 'polypeptide(L)'
;MDAIFWGGIQRFVAALTEASPTILVGLVIAAIFRRLLGPEGTRRLFGHGTRWALARAWVLGMLLPVCSLGVIPIVRELRRDGLSAGTILAFALTAPLFNPLSVLYGLSLSEPVVIFSFALASLAVVTALGVAFDRFFPDNEQPEPGPPPVSYGPKRMVALLVAVAREVAGPTSGFILVGLLGVVLLNVALPQGSLMNRMEQDNPYAALEMTAAAIPAYATPMAAMAQLGSMFQHANSVAAAFVLLTFGAGANLGLLAWVARAYGPRRSAAWLGGLLVVVVGLAYAMDGPLTPKGVEPAGHTHAFDIYCCPFPPGGGSFAQVAKELGEEVMSHERKALGVLAGFGVLGLALGRLDRRWRVEDWLERAPEPSEAGPDRPGRRYDVVIPGPVLGGIGLLGLIAFSVLACYTYYPPAEQIFDDLTIIKAEVLSAANSGNREHADYFIPLYQDWIRRLQVSVYLREGTLSPYRRMKARVLIDKIERLKHAVEEDDPEEVHRHFIAVTDAHRRLRASFVDAP
;
A
#
# COMPACT_ATOMS: atom_id res chain seq x y z
N MET A 1 19.26 -14.05 -20.64
CA MET A 1 17.89 -13.73 -21.07
C MET A 1 16.87 -14.46 -20.21
N ASP A 2 17.10 -15.73 -19.89
CA ASP A 2 16.18 -16.52 -19.05
C ASP A 2 15.96 -15.92 -17.64
N ALA A 3 17.02 -15.47 -16.97
CA ALA A 3 16.93 -14.78 -15.69
C ALA A 3 16.01 -13.56 -15.71
N ILE A 4 16.13 -12.72 -16.74
CA ILE A 4 15.32 -11.49 -16.89
C ILE A 4 13.85 -11.85 -17.15
N PHE A 5 13.60 -12.86 -17.98
CA PHE A 5 12.25 -13.30 -18.32
C PHE A 5 11.55 -13.92 -17.10
N TRP A 6 12.18 -14.89 -16.44
CA TRP A 6 11.63 -15.53 -15.25
C TRP A 6 11.53 -14.56 -14.08
N GLY A 7 12.51 -13.67 -13.91
CA GLY A 7 12.48 -12.59 -12.92
C GLY A 7 11.32 -11.63 -13.16
N GLY A 8 11.06 -11.28 -14.42
CA GLY A 8 9.92 -10.44 -14.80
C GLY A 8 8.58 -11.11 -14.45
N ILE A 9 8.45 -12.41 -14.71
CA ILE A 9 7.25 -13.18 -14.33
C ILE A 9 7.10 -13.23 -12.80
N GLN A 10 8.17 -13.54 -12.08
CA GLN A 10 8.19 -13.59 -10.61
C GLN A 10 7.71 -12.26 -10.03
N ARG A 11 8.35 -11.15 -10.43
CA ARG A 11 8.04 -9.80 -9.96
C ARG A 11 6.60 -9.38 -10.30
N PHE A 12 6.14 -9.71 -11.51
CA PHE A 12 4.77 -9.42 -11.92
C PHE A 12 3.74 -10.15 -11.05
N VAL A 13 3.93 -11.47 -10.85
CA VAL A 13 2.99 -12.29 -10.09
C VAL A 13 3.03 -11.93 -8.61
N ALA A 14 4.22 -11.70 -8.05
CA ALA A 14 4.38 -11.24 -6.66
C ALA A 14 3.65 -9.91 -6.45
N ALA A 15 3.95 -8.89 -7.27
CA ALA A 15 3.33 -7.57 -7.16
C ALA A 15 1.81 -7.62 -7.37
N LEU A 16 1.31 -8.42 -8.32
CA LEU A 16 -0.13 -8.60 -8.51
C LEU A 16 -0.79 -9.25 -7.28
N THR A 17 -0.15 -10.27 -6.71
CA THR A 17 -0.71 -11.00 -5.57
C THR A 17 -0.72 -10.13 -4.31
N GLU A 18 0.35 -9.40 -4.06
CA GLU A 18 0.48 -8.44 -2.96
C GLU A 18 -0.51 -7.27 -3.10
N ALA A 19 -0.73 -6.78 -4.33
CA ALA A 19 -1.68 -5.70 -4.61
C ALA A 19 -3.15 -6.13 -4.52
N SER A 20 -3.44 -7.42 -4.72
CA SER A 20 -4.81 -7.94 -4.90
C SER A 20 -5.80 -7.56 -3.79
N PRO A 21 -5.46 -7.66 -2.48
CA PRO A 21 -6.35 -7.22 -1.40
C PRO A 21 -6.75 -5.75 -1.53
N THR A 22 -5.79 -4.87 -1.82
CA THR A 22 -6.03 -3.43 -1.92
C THR A 22 -6.79 -3.05 -3.20
N ILE A 23 -6.57 -3.77 -4.30
CA ILE A 23 -7.33 -3.61 -5.55
C ILE A 23 -8.79 -3.96 -5.31
N LEU A 24 -9.08 -5.07 -4.62
CA LEU A 24 -10.44 -5.46 -4.25
C LEU A 24 -11.13 -4.40 -3.40
N VAL A 25 -10.45 -3.90 -2.37
CA VAL A 25 -10.97 -2.81 -1.53
C VAL A 25 -11.29 -1.58 -2.38
N GLY A 26 -10.39 -1.18 -3.27
CA GLY A 26 -10.59 -0.06 -4.18
C GLY A 26 -11.79 -0.21 -5.12
N LEU A 27 -11.98 -1.40 -5.68
CA LEU A 27 -13.12 -1.72 -6.54
C LEU A 27 -14.45 -1.67 -5.77
N VAL A 28 -14.46 -2.19 -4.53
CA VAL A 28 -15.63 -2.14 -3.66
C VAL A 28 -15.97 -0.70 -3.30
N ILE A 29 -14.99 0.12 -2.93
CA ILE A 29 -15.19 1.55 -2.63
C ILE A 29 -15.73 2.29 -3.86
N ALA A 30 -15.15 2.07 -5.04
CA ALA A 30 -15.64 2.65 -6.28
C ALA A 30 -17.09 2.24 -6.58
N ALA A 31 -17.45 0.96 -6.35
CA ALA A 31 -18.82 0.48 -6.49
C ALA A 31 -19.78 1.08 -5.45
N ILE A 32 -19.31 1.34 -4.22
CA ILE A 32 -20.06 2.07 -3.18
C ILE A 32 -20.30 3.52 -3.61
N PHE A 33 -19.28 4.22 -4.12
CA PHE A 33 -19.46 5.58 -4.64
C PHE A 33 -20.49 5.59 -5.77
N ARG A 34 -20.38 4.67 -6.72
CA ARG A 34 -21.31 4.55 -7.85
C ARG A 34 -22.76 4.21 -7.46
N ARG A 35 -22.97 3.15 -6.66
CA ARG A 35 -24.30 2.54 -6.43
C ARG A 35 -24.93 2.93 -5.10
N LEU A 36 -24.13 3.38 -4.12
CA LEU A 36 -24.64 3.73 -2.80
C LEU A 36 -24.76 5.24 -2.58
N LEU A 37 -23.72 6.00 -2.91
CA LEU A 37 -23.70 7.46 -2.72
C LEU A 37 -24.24 8.22 -3.93
N GLY A 38 -23.85 7.81 -5.14
CA GLY A 38 -24.11 8.54 -6.38
C GLY A 38 -23.33 9.86 -6.47
N PRO A 39 -23.42 10.58 -7.61
CA PRO A 39 -22.62 11.78 -7.85
C PRO A 39 -22.82 12.87 -6.81
N GLU A 40 -24.06 13.16 -6.41
CA GLU A 40 -24.35 14.21 -5.41
C GLU A 40 -23.83 13.83 -4.02
N GLY A 41 -23.97 12.55 -3.64
CA GLY A 41 -23.49 12.02 -2.38
C GLY A 41 -21.97 12.10 -2.26
N THR A 42 -21.25 11.67 -3.31
CA THR A 42 -19.79 11.74 -3.38
C THR A 42 -19.31 13.19 -3.34
N ARG A 43 -19.86 14.09 -4.15
CA ARG A 43 -19.47 15.52 -4.14
C ARG A 43 -19.70 16.16 -2.78
N ARG A 44 -20.78 15.81 -2.08
CA ARG A 44 -21.06 16.31 -0.72
C ARG A 44 -20.06 15.77 0.31
N LEU A 45 -19.73 14.48 0.24
CA LEU A 45 -18.75 13.84 1.12
C LEU A 45 -17.39 14.55 1.02
N PHE A 46 -16.93 14.79 -0.20
CA PHE A 46 -15.69 15.51 -0.45
C PHE A 46 -15.81 17.03 -0.28
N GLY A 47 -17.00 17.58 -0.08
CA GLY A 47 -17.19 19.03 0.09
C GLY A 47 -16.85 19.85 -1.15
N HIS A 48 -17.13 19.30 -2.34
CA HIS A 48 -16.86 19.94 -3.62
C HIS A 48 -17.41 21.38 -3.66
N GLY A 49 -16.65 22.31 -4.25
CA GLY A 49 -16.97 23.74 -4.28
C GLY A 49 -16.68 24.51 -2.98
N THR A 50 -16.17 23.84 -1.95
CA THR A 50 -15.75 24.47 -0.68
C THR A 50 -14.23 24.46 -0.56
N ARG A 51 -13.65 25.47 0.12
CA ARG A 51 -12.20 25.51 0.46
C ARG A 51 -11.68 24.30 1.24
N TRP A 52 -12.58 23.51 1.84
CA TRP A 52 -12.27 22.32 2.62
C TRP A 52 -12.15 21.05 1.78
N ALA A 53 -12.39 21.10 0.46
CA ALA A 53 -12.42 19.90 -0.39
C ALA A 53 -11.11 19.12 -0.37
N LEU A 54 -9.98 19.82 -0.49
CA LEU A 54 -8.65 19.22 -0.43
C LEU A 54 -8.36 18.59 0.94
N ALA A 55 -8.68 19.28 2.03
CA ALA A 55 -8.49 18.76 3.38
C ALA A 55 -9.34 17.51 3.63
N ARG A 56 -10.60 17.49 3.14
CA ARG A 56 -11.47 16.31 3.23
C ARG A 56 -10.96 15.16 2.38
N ALA A 57 -10.49 15.42 1.16
CA ALA A 57 -9.86 14.42 0.31
C ALA A 57 -8.63 13.78 0.97
N TRP A 58 -7.79 14.59 1.61
CA TRP A 58 -6.63 14.11 2.36
C TRP A 58 -7.05 13.21 3.53
N VAL A 59 -7.98 13.65 4.38
CA VAL A 59 -8.48 12.84 5.51
C VAL A 59 -9.13 11.54 5.02
N LEU A 60 -9.98 11.60 3.99
CA LEU A 60 -10.62 10.41 3.43
C LEU A 60 -9.60 9.46 2.83
N GLY A 61 -8.56 9.96 2.16
CA GLY A 61 -7.46 9.16 1.65
C GLY A 61 -6.72 8.45 2.78
N MET A 62 -6.32 9.19 3.82
CA MET A 62 -5.62 8.67 5.00
C MET A 62 -6.39 7.54 5.70
N LEU A 63 -7.72 7.54 5.62
CA LEU A 63 -8.56 6.52 6.22
C LEU A 63 -8.71 5.26 5.37
N LEU A 64 -8.35 5.25 4.09
CA LEU A 64 -8.57 4.10 3.20
C LEU A 64 -7.32 3.20 3.12
N PRO A 65 -7.45 1.89 3.39
CA PRO A 65 -6.34 0.95 3.26
C PRO A 65 -6.17 0.51 1.81
N VAL A 66 -5.82 1.46 0.94
CA VAL A 66 -5.60 1.21 -0.49
C VAL A 66 -4.17 1.60 -0.89
N CYS A 67 -3.63 0.94 -1.91
CA CYS A 67 -2.35 1.31 -2.51
C CYS A 67 -2.55 2.14 -3.80
N SER A 68 -1.46 2.55 -4.44
CA SER A 68 -1.49 3.31 -5.69
C SER A 68 -2.14 2.56 -6.87
N LEU A 69 -2.22 1.22 -6.86
CA LEU A 69 -3.01 0.45 -7.84
C LEU A 69 -4.49 0.38 -7.44
N GLY A 70 -4.78 0.18 -6.15
CA GLY A 70 -6.15 0.11 -5.62
C GLY A 70 -6.89 1.46 -5.66
N VAL A 71 -6.17 2.58 -5.70
CA VAL A 71 -6.79 3.91 -5.79
C VAL A 71 -7.33 4.23 -7.18
N ILE A 72 -6.83 3.57 -8.23
CA ILE A 72 -7.21 3.79 -9.65
C ILE A 72 -8.73 3.67 -9.89
N PRO A 73 -9.43 2.58 -9.50
CA PRO A 73 -10.88 2.51 -9.65
C PRO A 73 -11.62 3.63 -8.91
N ILE A 74 -11.11 4.06 -7.75
CA ILE A 74 -11.74 5.11 -6.95
C ILE A 74 -11.63 6.46 -7.65
N VAL A 75 -10.43 6.88 -8.07
CA VAL A 75 -10.22 8.18 -8.71
C VAL A 75 -10.94 8.30 -10.04
N ARG A 76 -11.13 7.17 -10.73
CA ARG A 76 -11.98 7.08 -11.92
C ARG A 76 -13.43 7.39 -11.62
N GLU A 77 -13.95 6.85 -10.51
CA GLU A 77 -15.32 7.15 -10.09
C GLU A 77 -15.46 8.59 -9.61
N LEU A 78 -14.50 9.10 -8.82
CA LEU A 78 -14.50 10.50 -8.38
C LEU A 78 -14.51 11.47 -9.58
N ARG A 79 -13.83 11.12 -10.67
CA ARG A 79 -13.88 11.90 -11.92
C ARG A 79 -15.26 11.83 -12.57
N ARG A 80 -15.87 10.65 -12.66
CA ARG A 80 -17.25 10.51 -13.18
C ARG A 80 -18.26 11.32 -12.37
N ASP A 81 -18.08 11.35 -11.05
CA ASP A 81 -18.89 12.13 -10.13
C ASP A 81 -18.64 13.66 -10.23
N GLY A 82 -17.68 14.12 -11.04
CA GLY A 82 -17.41 15.53 -11.29
C GLY A 82 -16.71 16.25 -10.14
N LEU A 83 -15.81 15.57 -9.42
CA LEU A 83 -14.92 16.23 -8.45
C LEU A 83 -13.81 17.03 -9.16
N SER A 84 -13.26 18.05 -8.50
CA SER A 84 -12.16 18.82 -9.09
C SER A 84 -10.91 17.96 -9.23
N ALA A 85 -10.16 18.17 -10.31
CA ALA A 85 -8.95 17.42 -10.58
C ALA A 85 -7.93 17.51 -9.44
N GLY A 86 -7.73 18.69 -8.85
CA GLY A 86 -6.87 18.88 -7.68
C GLY A 86 -7.32 18.04 -6.48
N THR A 87 -8.63 17.95 -6.23
CA THR A 87 -9.18 17.10 -5.15
C THR A 87 -8.93 15.61 -5.42
N ILE A 88 -9.11 15.17 -6.67
CA ILE A 88 -8.92 13.77 -7.07
C ILE A 88 -7.44 13.38 -6.98
N LEU A 89 -6.54 14.22 -7.50
CA LEU A 89 -5.09 13.98 -7.45
C LEU A 89 -4.55 14.04 -6.02
N ALA A 90 -5.10 14.92 -5.19
CA ALA A 90 -4.77 14.99 -3.76
C ALA A 90 -5.15 13.70 -3.02
N PHE A 91 -6.36 13.20 -3.25
CA PHE A 91 -6.81 11.93 -2.73
C PHE A 91 -5.94 10.77 -3.24
N ALA A 92 -5.63 10.75 -4.53
CA ALA A 92 -4.85 9.70 -5.20
C ALA A 92 -3.46 9.52 -4.59
N LEU A 93 -2.77 10.62 -4.28
CA LEU A 93 -1.45 10.60 -3.65
C LEU A 93 -1.56 10.27 -2.16
N THR A 94 -2.53 10.85 -1.43
CA THR A 94 -2.58 10.70 0.03
C THR A 94 -2.94 9.29 0.48
N ALA A 95 -3.89 8.64 -0.21
CA ALA A 95 -4.43 7.35 0.20
C ALA A 95 -3.37 6.25 0.41
N PRO A 96 -2.43 6.03 -0.52
CA PRO A 96 -1.34 5.09 -0.31
C PRO A 96 -0.27 5.56 0.69
N LEU A 97 0.02 6.87 0.80
CA LEU A 97 1.12 7.37 1.62
C LEU A 97 0.86 7.24 3.13
N PHE A 98 -0.34 7.59 3.59
CA PHE A 98 -0.66 7.70 5.02
C PHE A 98 -1.79 6.78 5.45
N ASN A 99 -1.91 5.62 4.81
CA ASN A 99 -2.88 4.64 5.32
C ASN A 99 -2.55 4.27 6.78
N PRO A 100 -3.55 3.83 7.58
CA PRO A 100 -3.35 3.64 9.01
C PRO A 100 -2.33 2.54 9.34
N LEU A 101 -2.22 1.53 8.47
CA LEU A 101 -1.27 0.42 8.64
C LEU A 101 0.18 0.91 8.55
N SER A 102 0.48 1.72 7.52
CA SER A 102 1.80 2.29 7.27
C SER A 102 2.17 3.33 8.32
N VAL A 103 1.22 4.14 8.80
CA VAL A 103 1.47 5.09 9.91
C VAL A 103 1.81 4.33 11.19
N LEU A 104 1.05 3.29 11.54
CA LEU A 104 1.33 2.45 12.72
C LEU A 104 2.68 1.74 12.61
N TYR A 105 3.02 1.20 11.44
CA TYR A 105 4.33 0.59 11.21
C TYR A 105 5.46 1.62 11.32
N GLY A 106 5.29 2.78 10.68
CA GLY A 106 6.20 3.92 10.79
C GLY A 106 6.50 4.30 12.24
N LEU A 107 5.49 4.30 13.11
CA LEU A 107 5.63 4.65 14.53
C LEU A 107 6.50 3.65 15.32
N SER A 108 6.69 2.44 14.80
CA SER A 108 7.66 1.48 15.35
C SER A 108 9.10 1.72 14.89
N LEU A 109 9.27 2.40 13.75
CA LEU A 109 10.54 2.67 13.12
C LEU A 109 11.19 3.95 13.62
N SER A 110 10.41 5.01 13.70
CA SER A 110 10.89 6.37 13.96
C SER A 110 10.17 7.03 15.12
N GLU A 111 10.70 8.16 15.56
CA GLU A 111 10.04 8.96 16.57
C GLU A 111 8.72 9.54 16.03
N PRO A 112 7.65 9.61 16.85
CA PRO A 112 6.35 10.12 16.40
C PRO A 112 6.45 11.50 15.73
N VAL A 113 7.35 12.36 16.23
CA VAL A 113 7.58 13.70 15.68
C VAL A 113 7.95 13.66 14.20
N VAL A 114 8.79 12.70 13.78
CA VAL A 114 9.25 12.56 12.39
C VAL A 114 8.07 12.18 11.48
N ILE A 115 7.24 11.24 11.91
CA ILE A 115 6.10 10.74 11.11
C ILE A 115 5.01 11.80 10.99
N PHE A 116 4.69 12.49 12.09
CA PHE A 116 3.75 13.60 12.04
C PHE A 116 4.27 14.76 11.18
N SER A 117 5.59 15.00 11.19
CA SER A 117 6.22 15.98 10.30
C SER A 117 6.10 15.58 8.84
N PHE A 118 6.35 14.30 8.50
CA PHE A 118 6.14 13.77 7.14
C PHE A 118 4.67 13.86 6.70
N ALA A 119 3.72 13.53 7.58
CA ALA A 119 2.29 13.64 7.30
C ALA A 119 1.87 15.09 7.04
N LEU A 120 2.33 16.03 7.85
CA LEU A 120 2.05 17.46 7.69
C LEU A 120 2.72 18.03 6.45
N ALA A 121 3.98 17.66 6.18
CA ALA A 121 4.68 18.05 4.97
C ALA A 121 3.95 17.55 3.73
N SER A 122 3.55 16.28 3.69
CA SER A 122 2.77 15.75 2.58
C SER A 122 1.42 16.43 2.42
N LEU A 123 0.70 16.71 3.51
CA LEU A 123 -0.54 17.50 3.45
C LEU A 123 -0.28 18.87 2.81
N ALA A 124 0.81 19.55 3.18
CA ALA A 124 1.18 20.83 2.60
C ALA A 124 1.51 20.70 1.10
N VAL A 125 2.27 19.68 0.69
CA VAL A 125 2.58 19.38 -0.72
C VAL A 125 1.32 19.14 -1.52
N VAL A 126 0.49 18.22 -1.06
CA VAL A 126 -0.75 17.81 -1.72
C VAL A 126 -1.72 18.98 -1.83
N THR A 127 -1.84 19.80 -0.78
CA THR A 127 -2.69 20.99 -0.79
C THR A 127 -2.13 22.04 -1.76
N ALA A 128 -0.83 22.33 -1.71
CA ALA A 128 -0.21 23.31 -2.59
C ALA A 128 -0.33 22.90 -4.06
N LEU A 129 -0.04 21.62 -4.37
CA LEU A 129 -0.12 21.08 -5.72
C LEU A 129 -1.58 21.03 -6.22
N GLY A 130 -2.52 20.63 -5.36
CA GLY A 130 -3.95 20.61 -5.69
C GLY A 130 -4.51 22.00 -5.97
N VAL A 131 -4.19 22.99 -5.14
CA VAL A 131 -4.58 24.40 -5.36
C VAL A 131 -3.92 24.95 -6.61
N ALA A 132 -2.63 24.70 -6.83
CA ALA A 132 -1.93 25.13 -8.03
C ALA A 132 -2.58 24.52 -9.28
N PHE A 133 -2.86 23.21 -9.27
CA PHE A 133 -3.49 22.53 -10.39
C PHE A 133 -4.87 23.10 -10.71
N ASP A 134 -5.74 23.23 -9.70
CA ASP A 134 -7.09 23.77 -9.90
C ASP A 134 -7.06 25.24 -10.39
N ARG A 135 -6.02 26.01 -10.01
CA ARG A 135 -5.87 27.42 -10.44
C ARG A 135 -5.31 27.56 -11.85
N PHE A 136 -4.36 26.72 -12.26
CA PHE A 136 -3.78 26.75 -13.61
C PHE A 136 -4.63 26.02 -14.64
N PHE A 137 -5.39 25.02 -14.20
CA PHE A 137 -6.22 24.17 -15.04
C PHE A 137 -7.63 24.03 -14.46
N PRO A 138 -8.44 25.11 -14.46
CA PRO A 138 -9.82 25.03 -14.00
C PRO A 138 -10.58 24.02 -14.85
N ASP A 139 -10.98 22.91 -14.23
CA ASP A 139 -11.82 21.89 -14.87
C ASP A 139 -13.29 22.21 -14.63
N ASN A 140 -14.02 22.39 -15.73
CA ASN A 140 -15.47 22.58 -15.75
C ASN A 140 -16.18 21.26 -16.12
N GLU A 141 -15.66 20.11 -15.70
CA GLU A 141 -16.28 18.82 -15.99
C GLU A 141 -17.62 18.72 -15.23
N GLN A 142 -18.70 18.53 -15.99
CA GLN A 142 -20.01 18.23 -15.43
C GLN A 142 -20.02 16.76 -15.00
N PRO A 143 -20.69 16.42 -13.88
CA PRO A 143 -20.85 15.02 -13.49
C PRO A 143 -21.50 14.24 -14.62
N GLU A 144 -20.99 13.03 -14.90
CA GLU A 144 -21.70 12.10 -15.75
C GLU A 144 -23.03 11.72 -15.05
N PRO A 145 -24.14 11.57 -15.79
CA PRO A 145 -25.38 11.08 -15.20
C PRO A 145 -25.13 9.73 -14.51
N GLY A 146 -25.34 9.67 -13.20
CA GLY A 146 -25.20 8.45 -12.44
C GLY A 146 -26.17 7.37 -12.94
N PRO A 147 -25.85 6.07 -12.77
CA PRO A 147 -26.77 5.01 -13.13
C PRO A 147 -28.08 5.15 -12.36
N PRO A 148 -29.22 4.75 -12.95
CA PRO A 148 -30.52 4.92 -12.31
C PRO A 148 -30.57 4.21 -10.95
N PRO A 149 -31.35 4.76 -10.01
CA PRO A 149 -31.40 4.26 -8.64
C PRO A 149 -31.92 2.82 -8.61
N VAL A 150 -31.15 1.94 -7.99
CA VAL A 150 -31.52 0.53 -7.79
C VAL A 150 -32.40 0.41 -6.54
N SER A 151 -33.42 -0.43 -6.62
CA SER A 151 -34.29 -0.75 -5.47
C SER A 151 -33.50 -1.18 -4.21
N TYR A 152 -33.97 -0.75 -3.04
CA TYR A 152 -33.36 -1.08 -1.75
C TYR A 152 -33.40 -2.60 -1.47
N GLY A 153 -32.47 -3.07 -0.63
CA GLY A 153 -32.39 -4.48 -0.21
C GLY A 153 -31.39 -5.32 -1.02
N PRO A 154 -31.60 -6.64 -1.19
CA PRO A 154 -30.60 -7.56 -1.75
C PRO A 154 -30.23 -7.24 -3.20
N LYS A 155 -31.16 -6.67 -3.98
CA LYS A 155 -30.89 -6.19 -5.35
C LYS A 155 -29.76 -5.15 -5.39
N ARG A 156 -29.69 -4.25 -4.40
CA ARG A 156 -28.62 -3.25 -4.31
C ARG A 156 -27.25 -3.88 -4.04
N MET A 157 -27.20 -4.93 -3.22
CA MET A 157 -25.97 -5.68 -2.95
C MET A 157 -25.50 -6.44 -4.20
N VAL A 158 -26.43 -7.05 -4.94
CA VAL A 158 -26.11 -7.68 -6.24
C VAL A 158 -25.62 -6.62 -7.24
N ALA A 159 -26.25 -5.45 -7.30
CA ALA A 159 -25.80 -4.36 -8.17
C ALA A 159 -24.39 -3.85 -7.83
N LEU A 160 -24.01 -3.85 -6.55
CA LEU A 160 -22.66 -3.54 -6.12
C LEU A 160 -21.67 -4.61 -6.61
N LEU A 161 -21.98 -5.90 -6.43
CA LEU A 161 -21.12 -6.99 -6.91
C LEU A 161 -20.97 -7.01 -8.44
N VAL A 162 -22.05 -6.71 -9.17
CA VAL A 162 -22.02 -6.56 -10.63
C VAL A 162 -21.17 -5.37 -11.04
N ALA A 163 -21.26 -4.25 -10.32
CA ALA A 163 -20.41 -3.07 -10.56
C ALA A 163 -18.93 -3.39 -10.35
N VAL A 164 -18.58 -4.12 -9.27
CA VAL A 164 -17.21 -4.61 -9.03
C VAL A 164 -16.74 -5.49 -10.19
N ALA A 165 -17.53 -6.50 -10.57
CA ALA A 165 -17.18 -7.42 -11.66
C ALA A 165 -16.94 -6.68 -12.99
N ARG A 166 -17.80 -5.73 -13.33
CA ARG A 166 -17.69 -4.93 -14.56
C ARG A 166 -16.50 -3.96 -14.52
N GLU A 167 -16.20 -3.38 -13.37
CA GLU A 167 -15.06 -2.48 -13.22
C GLU A 167 -13.73 -3.24 -13.37
N VAL A 168 -13.64 -4.46 -12.82
CA VAL A 168 -12.50 -5.38 -13.04
C VAL A 168 -12.34 -5.75 -14.50
N ALA A 169 -13.43 -6.08 -15.20
CA ALA A 169 -13.37 -6.39 -16.63
C ALA A 169 -13.26 -5.14 -17.52
N GLY A 170 -13.26 -3.95 -16.93
CA GLY A 170 -13.25 -2.66 -17.63
C GLY A 170 -11.85 -2.10 -17.85
N PRO A 171 -11.74 -0.81 -18.21
CA PRO A 171 -10.45 -0.19 -18.53
C PRO A 171 -9.52 -0.06 -17.30
N THR A 172 -10.02 -0.31 -16.09
CA THR A 172 -9.25 -0.13 -14.84
C THR A 172 -8.13 -1.15 -14.78
N SER A 173 -8.42 -2.39 -15.17
CA SER A 173 -7.41 -3.43 -15.31
C SER A 173 -6.33 -3.10 -16.33
N GLY A 174 -6.63 -2.31 -17.36
CA GLY A 174 -5.62 -1.80 -18.29
C GLY A 174 -4.62 -0.86 -17.62
N PHE A 175 -5.09 0.07 -16.79
CA PHE A 175 -4.20 0.95 -16.02
C PHE A 175 -3.42 0.19 -14.94
N ILE A 176 -4.08 -0.75 -14.24
CA ILE A 176 -3.39 -1.61 -13.26
C ILE A 176 -2.28 -2.41 -13.94
N LEU A 177 -2.55 -2.97 -15.14
CA LEU A 177 -1.57 -3.70 -15.93
C LEU A 177 -0.37 -2.79 -16.29
N VAL A 178 -0.62 -1.55 -16.72
CA VAL A 178 0.47 -0.58 -16.99
C VAL A 178 1.31 -0.31 -15.73
N GLY A 179 0.70 -0.23 -14.55
CA GLY A 179 1.42 -0.12 -13.28
C GLY A 179 2.30 -1.34 -12.99
N LEU A 180 1.77 -2.54 -13.15
CA LEU A 180 2.51 -3.80 -12.96
C LEU A 180 3.63 -3.99 -14.00
N LEU A 181 3.42 -3.54 -15.23
CA LEU A 181 4.47 -3.51 -16.26
C LEU A 181 5.63 -2.58 -15.88
N GLY A 182 5.39 -1.57 -15.04
CA GLY A 182 6.46 -0.74 -14.46
C GLY A 182 7.43 -1.55 -13.60
N VAL A 183 6.92 -2.51 -12.81
CA VAL A 183 7.76 -3.43 -12.02
C VAL A 183 8.60 -4.32 -12.93
N VAL A 184 7.99 -4.85 -14.00
CA VAL A 184 8.71 -5.67 -14.99
C VAL A 184 9.77 -4.85 -15.72
N LEU A 185 9.47 -3.58 -16.04
CA LEU A 185 10.42 -2.66 -16.65
C LEU A 185 11.64 -2.45 -15.75
N LEU A 186 11.44 -2.26 -14.44
CA LEU A 186 12.55 -2.16 -13.49
C LEU A 186 13.38 -3.44 -13.43
N ASN A 187 12.74 -4.61 -13.37
CA ASN A 187 13.45 -5.90 -13.43
C ASN A 187 14.34 -6.03 -14.68
N VAL A 188 13.89 -5.52 -15.83
CA VAL A 188 14.68 -5.52 -17.08
C VAL A 188 15.81 -4.48 -17.02
N ALA A 189 15.56 -3.31 -16.44
CA ALA A 189 16.49 -2.19 -16.42
C ALA A 189 17.54 -2.29 -15.30
N LEU A 190 17.25 -2.98 -14.21
CA LEU A 190 18.05 -3.05 -12.99
C LEU A 190 18.54 -4.49 -12.75
N PRO A 191 19.78 -4.80 -13.13
CA PRO A 191 20.43 -6.05 -12.76
C PRO A 191 20.50 -6.23 -11.24
N GLN A 192 20.61 -7.47 -10.80
CA GLN A 192 20.75 -7.83 -9.39
C GLN A 192 21.88 -7.01 -8.72
N GLY A 193 21.59 -6.44 -7.55
CA GLY A 193 22.55 -5.66 -6.77
C GLY A 193 22.94 -4.28 -7.33
N SER A 194 22.35 -3.84 -8.44
CA SER A 194 22.76 -2.58 -9.12
C SER A 194 22.51 -1.30 -8.30
N LEU A 195 21.66 -1.37 -7.27
CA LEU A 195 21.30 -0.25 -6.39
C LEU A 195 21.98 -0.31 -5.01
N MET A 196 22.80 -1.34 -4.73
CA MET A 196 23.33 -1.61 -3.38
C MET A 196 24.17 -0.45 -2.79
N ASN A 197 24.90 0.29 -3.62
CA ASN A 197 25.83 1.33 -3.15
C ASN A 197 25.40 2.74 -3.59
N ARG A 198 24.22 2.88 -4.21
CA ARG A 198 23.78 4.15 -4.82
C ARG A 198 23.05 5.08 -3.86
N MET A 199 22.47 4.52 -2.81
CA MET A 199 21.56 5.25 -1.90
C MET A 199 22.21 5.61 -0.56
N GLU A 200 23.54 5.58 -0.51
CA GLU A 200 24.32 5.99 0.66
C GLU A 200 24.01 7.42 1.08
N GLN A 201 24.07 7.69 2.38
CA GLN A 201 23.76 8.99 2.97
C GLN A 201 24.65 10.13 2.44
N ASP A 202 25.89 9.85 2.05
CA ASP A 202 26.82 10.86 1.54
C ASP A 202 26.63 11.17 0.04
N ASN A 203 25.77 10.43 -0.68
CA ASN A 203 25.55 10.66 -2.10
C ASN A 203 24.52 11.80 -2.34
N PRO A 204 24.93 12.98 -2.86
CA PRO A 204 24.01 14.08 -3.12
C PRO A 204 23.02 13.78 -4.25
N TYR A 205 23.25 12.74 -5.06
CA TYR A 205 22.35 12.33 -6.15
C TYR A 205 21.36 11.22 -5.74
N ALA A 206 21.44 10.69 -4.51
CA ALA A 206 20.61 9.57 -4.07
C ALA A 206 19.10 9.83 -4.26
N ALA A 207 18.62 11.02 -3.90
CA ALA A 207 17.21 11.39 -4.06
C ALA A 207 16.76 11.43 -5.53
N LEU A 208 17.62 11.88 -6.45
CA LEU A 208 17.31 11.95 -7.88
C LEU A 208 17.34 10.56 -8.53
N GLU A 209 18.34 9.74 -8.21
CA GLU A 209 18.41 8.36 -8.68
C GLU A 209 17.22 7.54 -8.14
N MET A 210 16.88 7.73 -6.87
CA MET A 210 15.71 7.09 -6.27
C MET A 210 14.42 7.56 -6.94
N THR A 211 14.32 8.82 -7.36
CA THR A 211 13.15 9.33 -8.08
C THR A 211 12.97 8.59 -9.40
N ALA A 212 14.06 8.39 -10.15
CA ALA A 212 14.04 7.65 -11.41
C ALA A 212 13.63 6.17 -11.22
N ALA A 213 14.07 5.54 -10.13
CA ALA A 213 13.70 4.16 -9.79
C ALA A 213 12.27 4.05 -9.22
N ALA A 214 11.83 5.02 -8.41
CA ALA A 214 10.57 4.96 -7.67
C ALA A 214 9.34 5.27 -8.52
N ILE A 215 9.47 6.06 -9.60
CA ILE A 215 8.32 6.38 -10.48
C ILE A 215 7.80 5.14 -11.23
N PRO A 216 8.66 4.31 -11.85
CA PRO A 216 8.23 3.06 -12.45
C PRO A 216 7.97 1.97 -11.42
N ALA A 217 8.55 2.11 -10.22
CA ALA A 217 8.34 1.15 -9.15
C ALA A 217 6.89 1.11 -8.71
N TYR A 218 6.50 -0.08 -8.28
CA TYR A 218 5.36 -0.25 -7.42
C TYR A 218 5.86 -0.94 -6.17
N ALA A 219 5.61 -0.30 -5.03
CA ALA A 219 5.72 -0.93 -3.73
C ALA A 219 4.40 -0.76 -3.01
N THR A 220 3.96 -1.80 -2.31
CA THR A 220 2.87 -1.60 -1.37
C THR A 220 3.32 -0.64 -0.27
N PRO A 221 2.38 0.05 0.39
CA PRO A 221 2.72 0.91 1.52
C PRO A 221 3.45 0.18 2.65
N MET A 222 3.28 -1.14 2.79
CA MET A 222 4.01 -1.95 3.76
C MET A 222 5.43 -2.26 3.28
N ALA A 223 5.60 -2.67 2.02
CA ALA A 223 6.92 -2.90 1.44
C ALA A 223 7.79 -1.62 1.50
N ALA A 224 7.23 -0.47 1.15
CA ALA A 224 7.92 0.82 1.23
C ALA A 224 8.34 1.17 2.67
N MET A 225 7.50 0.88 3.67
CA MET A 225 7.83 1.12 5.07
C MET A 225 8.88 0.15 5.62
N ALA A 226 8.83 -1.12 5.25
CA ALA A 226 9.85 -2.10 5.62
C ALA A 226 11.22 -1.71 5.03
N GLN A 227 11.25 -1.28 3.77
CA GLN A 227 12.45 -0.76 3.12
C GLN A 227 12.98 0.48 3.83
N LEU A 228 12.12 1.42 4.18
CA LEU A 228 12.50 2.62 4.92
C LEU A 228 13.18 2.27 6.26
N GLY A 229 12.72 1.20 6.91
CA GLY A 229 13.40 0.66 8.09
C GLY A 229 14.79 0.10 7.83
N SER A 230 14.95 -0.70 6.78
CA SER A 230 16.26 -1.18 6.35
C SER A 230 17.18 -0.01 5.95
N MET A 231 16.66 1.00 5.26
CA MET A 231 17.41 2.18 4.87
C MET A 231 17.97 2.95 6.06
N PHE A 232 17.16 3.19 7.09
CA PHE A 232 17.63 3.86 8.30
C PHE A 232 18.60 3.00 9.13
N GLN A 233 18.54 1.67 9.02
CA GLN A 233 19.52 0.78 9.65
C GLN A 233 20.89 0.85 8.98
N HIS A 234 20.94 0.96 7.66
CA HIS A 234 22.19 0.98 6.88
C HIS A 234 22.75 2.39 6.65
N ALA A 235 22.20 3.41 7.32
CA ALA A 235 22.53 4.82 7.10
C ALA A 235 22.47 5.23 5.61
N ASN A 236 21.35 4.90 4.96
CA ASN A 236 21.02 5.41 3.63
C ASN A 236 20.40 6.82 3.71
N SER A 237 20.45 7.56 2.60
CA SER A 237 19.92 8.94 2.52
C SER A 237 18.45 9.03 2.95
N VAL A 238 18.14 10.00 3.82
CA VAL A 238 16.76 10.28 4.27
C VAL A 238 15.95 10.89 3.13
N ALA A 239 16.59 11.68 2.27
CA ALA A 239 15.98 12.20 1.05
C ALA A 239 15.55 11.07 0.11
N ALA A 240 16.39 10.06 -0.11
CA ALA A 240 16.03 8.88 -0.90
C ALA A 240 14.86 8.11 -0.26
N ALA A 241 14.86 7.94 1.07
CA ALA A 241 13.77 7.28 1.79
C ALA A 241 12.42 8.01 1.60
N PHE A 242 12.43 9.34 1.65
CA PHE A 242 11.23 10.15 1.44
C PHE A 242 10.71 10.09 0.00
N VAL A 243 11.62 10.13 -0.97
CA VAL A 243 11.30 9.97 -2.40
C VAL A 243 10.69 8.59 -2.66
N LEU A 244 11.31 7.53 -2.11
CA LEU A 244 10.81 6.16 -2.20
C LEU A 244 9.41 6.03 -1.61
N LEU A 245 9.19 6.58 -0.41
CA LEU A 245 7.87 6.55 0.23
C LEU A 245 6.82 7.31 -0.60
N THR A 246 7.19 8.46 -1.16
CA THR A 246 6.25 9.31 -1.89
C THR A 246 5.93 8.77 -3.27
N PHE A 247 6.93 8.37 -4.05
CA PHE A 247 6.72 7.90 -5.42
C PHE A 247 6.54 6.38 -5.50
N GLY A 248 7.30 5.59 -4.75
CA GLY A 248 7.23 4.13 -4.80
C GLY A 248 5.95 3.56 -4.21
N ALA A 249 5.44 4.15 -3.11
CA ALA A 249 4.12 3.79 -2.57
C ALA A 249 2.99 4.63 -3.19
N GLY A 250 3.23 5.91 -3.43
CA GLY A 250 2.19 6.88 -3.80
C GLY A 250 1.89 7.02 -5.29
N ALA A 251 2.85 6.71 -6.16
CA ALA A 251 2.70 6.78 -7.61
C ALA A 251 3.01 5.41 -8.24
N ASN A 252 2.60 5.25 -9.50
CA ASN A 252 3.03 4.17 -10.38
C ASN A 252 2.67 4.55 -11.82
N LEU A 253 3.24 3.85 -12.81
CA LEU A 253 2.98 4.12 -14.23
C LEU A 253 1.49 4.02 -14.60
N GLY A 254 0.72 3.15 -13.94
CA GLY A 254 -0.71 2.98 -14.18
C GLY A 254 -1.53 4.20 -13.77
N LEU A 255 -1.26 4.75 -12.59
CA LEU A 255 -1.87 5.98 -12.12
C LEU A 255 -1.47 7.15 -13.03
N LEU A 256 -0.19 7.26 -13.40
CA LEU A 256 0.28 8.30 -14.32
C LEU A 256 -0.37 8.19 -15.70
N ALA A 257 -0.51 6.98 -16.25
CA ALA A 257 -1.19 6.72 -17.51
C ALA A 257 -2.68 7.10 -17.42
N TRP A 258 -3.32 6.84 -16.29
CA TRP A 258 -4.69 7.28 -16.05
C TRP A 258 -4.81 8.80 -16.03
N VAL A 259 -3.95 9.51 -15.27
CA VAL A 259 -3.92 10.99 -15.21
C VAL A 259 -3.70 11.56 -16.61
N ALA A 260 -2.74 11.03 -17.36
CA ALA A 260 -2.45 11.41 -18.75
C ALA A 260 -3.66 11.24 -19.69
N ARG A 261 -4.40 10.14 -19.53
CA ARG A 261 -5.61 9.84 -20.31
C ARG A 261 -6.78 10.74 -19.91
N ALA A 262 -6.92 11.06 -18.63
CA ALA A 262 -8.03 11.81 -18.06
C ALA A 262 -7.93 13.31 -18.33
N TYR A 263 -6.78 13.92 -18.02
CA TYR A 263 -6.58 15.38 -18.08
C TYR A 263 -5.75 15.83 -19.29
N GLY A 264 -5.27 14.89 -20.10
CA GLY A 264 -4.40 15.15 -21.24
C GLY A 264 -2.92 15.28 -20.87
N PRO A 265 -2.00 15.08 -21.83
CA PRO A 265 -0.57 14.94 -21.56
C PRO A 265 0.07 16.22 -21.02
N ARG A 266 -0.36 17.40 -21.46
CA ARG A 266 0.22 18.69 -21.02
C ARG A 266 -0.07 18.98 -19.55
N ARG A 267 -1.33 18.85 -19.13
CA ARG A 267 -1.74 19.08 -17.73
C ARG A 267 -1.07 18.06 -16.80
N SER A 268 -1.02 16.81 -17.25
CA SER A 268 -0.40 15.71 -16.51
C SER A 268 1.11 15.90 -16.34
N ALA A 269 1.80 16.37 -17.39
CA ALA A 269 3.22 16.71 -17.31
C ALA A 269 3.48 17.89 -16.36
N ALA A 270 2.62 18.92 -16.37
CA ALA A 270 2.73 20.04 -15.45
C ALA A 270 2.52 19.60 -13.99
N TRP A 271 1.54 18.73 -13.73
CA TRP A 271 1.30 18.15 -12.41
C TRP A 271 2.46 17.28 -11.94
N LEU A 272 2.94 16.35 -12.78
CA LEU A 272 4.07 15.49 -12.45
C LEU A 272 5.34 16.31 -12.23
N GLY A 273 5.62 17.31 -13.09
CA GLY A 273 6.74 18.21 -12.92
C GLY A 273 6.68 19.01 -11.62
N GLY A 274 5.50 19.55 -11.29
CA GLY A 274 5.27 20.24 -10.01
C GLY A 274 5.46 19.31 -8.81
N LEU A 275 4.93 18.08 -8.88
CA LEU A 275 5.11 17.06 -7.85
C LEU A 275 6.60 16.72 -7.65
N LEU A 276 7.34 16.51 -8.74
CA LEU A 276 8.78 16.21 -8.71
C LEU A 276 9.57 17.35 -8.06
N VAL A 277 9.35 18.59 -8.49
CA VAL A 277 10.05 19.76 -7.93
C VAL A 277 9.80 19.88 -6.44
N VAL A 278 8.55 19.74 -6.01
CA VAL A 278 8.19 19.90 -4.59
C VAL A 278 8.71 18.74 -3.75
N VAL A 279 8.54 17.49 -4.20
CA VAL A 279 8.96 16.30 -3.45
C VAL A 279 10.47 16.22 -3.35
N VAL A 280 11.19 16.39 -4.46
CA VAL A 280 12.66 16.37 -4.47
C VAL A 280 13.22 17.57 -3.70
N GLY A 281 12.63 18.76 -3.86
CA GLY A 281 13.04 19.95 -3.11
C GLY A 281 12.88 19.77 -1.60
N LEU A 282 11.76 19.19 -1.16
CA LEU A 282 11.56 18.85 0.26
C LEU A 282 12.47 17.72 0.72
N ALA A 283 12.71 16.70 -0.11
CA ALA A 283 13.63 15.61 0.22
C ALA A 283 15.01 16.16 0.59
N TYR A 284 15.58 17.04 -0.25
CA TYR A 284 16.85 17.70 0.04
C TYR A 284 16.80 18.64 1.24
N ALA A 285 15.69 19.36 1.43
CA ALA A 285 15.52 20.22 2.60
C ALA A 285 15.46 19.44 3.92
N MET A 286 14.93 18.21 3.88
CA MET A 286 14.77 17.31 5.03
C MET A 286 16.00 16.46 5.31
N ASP A 287 16.87 16.24 4.33
CA ASP A 287 18.02 15.34 4.43
C ASP A 287 18.94 15.72 5.60
N GLY A 288 19.44 16.95 5.61
CA GLY A 288 20.37 17.42 6.64
C GLY A 288 19.79 17.38 8.08
N PRO A 289 18.61 17.95 8.34
CA PRO A 289 18.02 17.99 9.69
C PRO A 289 17.65 16.63 10.26
N LEU A 290 17.25 15.66 9.42
CA LEU A 290 16.73 14.36 9.87
C LEU A 290 17.75 13.22 9.76
N THR A 291 18.94 13.49 9.25
CA THR A 291 20.02 12.50 9.20
C THR A 291 20.41 12.03 10.61
N PRO A 292 20.33 10.72 10.91
CA PRO A 292 20.75 10.18 12.20
C PRO A 292 22.24 10.42 12.41
N LYS A 293 22.61 11.08 13.52
CA LYS A 293 24.02 11.33 13.85
C LYS A 293 24.59 10.11 14.59
N GLY A 294 25.63 9.48 14.03
CA GLY A 294 26.40 8.41 14.69
C GLY A 294 26.17 6.99 14.18
N VAL A 295 25.59 6.81 12.98
CA VAL A 295 25.56 5.52 12.26
C VAL A 295 26.52 5.64 11.07
N GLU A 296 27.50 4.74 10.97
CA GLU A 296 28.43 4.72 9.84
C GLU A 296 27.77 4.03 8.62
N PRO A 297 27.98 4.52 7.39
CA PRO A 297 27.46 3.89 6.19
C PRO A 297 27.96 2.45 6.06
N ALA A 298 27.05 1.51 5.85
CA ALA A 298 27.39 0.08 5.73
C ALA A 298 28.12 -0.28 4.42
N GLY A 299 28.19 0.64 3.45
CA GLY A 299 28.87 0.45 2.16
C GLY A 299 28.14 -0.47 1.16
N HIS A 300 27.01 -1.08 1.58
CA HIS A 300 26.13 -1.91 0.75
C HIS A 300 24.75 -2.04 1.42
N THR A 301 23.69 -2.12 0.62
CA THR A 301 22.33 -2.34 1.13
C THR A 301 21.50 -3.24 0.21
N HIS A 302 20.80 -4.20 0.80
CA HIS A 302 19.87 -5.10 0.10
C HIS A 302 18.43 -4.56 0.07
N ALA A 303 18.19 -3.37 0.62
CA ALA A 303 16.85 -2.77 0.70
C ALA A 303 16.18 -2.59 -0.68
N PHE A 304 16.97 -2.47 -1.74
CA PHE A 304 16.48 -2.18 -3.10
C PHE A 304 16.42 -3.40 -4.01
N ASP A 305 16.81 -4.59 -3.55
CA ASP A 305 16.85 -5.79 -4.40
C ASP A 305 15.48 -6.18 -4.93
N ILE A 306 14.41 -5.83 -4.21
CA ILE A 306 13.01 -5.97 -4.63
C ILE A 306 12.68 -5.27 -5.97
N TYR A 307 13.44 -4.24 -6.35
CA TYR A 307 13.27 -3.53 -7.63
C TYR A 307 14.16 -4.09 -8.73
N CYS A 308 15.15 -4.91 -8.37
CA CYS A 308 16.10 -5.52 -9.27
C CYS A 308 15.63 -6.90 -9.73
N CYS A 309 16.29 -7.40 -10.78
CA CYS A 309 16.15 -8.80 -11.20
C CYS A 309 16.49 -9.75 -10.04
N PRO A 310 15.57 -10.64 -9.64
CA PRO A 310 15.78 -11.53 -8.49
C PRO A 310 16.81 -12.64 -8.79
N PHE A 311 16.95 -13.03 -10.06
CA PHE A 311 17.84 -14.14 -10.45
C PHE A 311 19.19 -13.65 -10.96
N PRO A 312 20.28 -14.38 -10.65
CA PRO A 312 21.60 -14.11 -11.20
C PRO A 312 21.66 -14.41 -12.71
N PRO A 313 22.64 -13.87 -13.45
CA PRO A 313 22.79 -14.13 -14.88
C PRO A 313 22.91 -15.63 -15.19
N GLY A 314 21.96 -16.16 -15.97
CA GLY A 314 21.90 -17.59 -16.32
C GLY A 314 21.06 -18.45 -15.34
N GLY A 315 20.57 -17.87 -14.26
CA GLY A 315 19.57 -18.47 -13.37
C GLY A 315 18.13 -18.23 -13.84
N GLY A 316 17.16 -18.71 -13.05
CA GLY A 316 15.73 -18.57 -13.34
C GLY A 316 15.16 -19.80 -14.02
N SER A 317 14.20 -20.43 -13.35
CA SER A 317 13.40 -21.54 -13.88
C SER A 317 11.99 -21.46 -13.33
N PHE A 318 11.04 -22.11 -14.00
CA PHE A 318 9.67 -22.20 -13.50
C PHE A 318 9.60 -22.75 -12.06
N ALA A 319 10.42 -23.76 -11.75
CA ALA A 319 10.46 -24.37 -10.43
C ALA A 319 10.96 -23.38 -9.35
N GLN A 320 11.97 -22.57 -9.66
CA GLN A 320 12.47 -21.53 -8.76
C GLN A 320 11.41 -20.45 -8.53
N VAL A 321 10.79 -19.94 -9.61
CA VAL A 321 9.71 -18.94 -9.51
C VAL A 321 8.54 -19.45 -8.68
N ALA A 322 8.12 -20.71 -8.89
CA ALA A 322 7.02 -21.30 -8.13
C ALA A 322 7.37 -21.51 -6.65
N LYS A 323 8.63 -21.86 -6.35
CA LYS A 323 9.13 -21.99 -4.97
C LYS A 323 9.14 -20.64 -4.25
N GLU A 324 9.79 -19.64 -4.84
CA GLU A 324 9.90 -18.29 -4.27
C GLU A 324 8.52 -17.65 -4.06
N LEU A 325 7.61 -17.74 -5.04
CA LEU A 325 6.24 -17.26 -4.87
C LEU A 325 5.46 -18.02 -3.79
N GLY A 326 5.78 -19.30 -3.57
CA GLY A 326 5.19 -20.09 -2.50
C GLY A 326 5.63 -19.64 -1.10
N GLU A 327 6.85 -19.14 -0.99
CA GLU A 327 7.49 -18.68 0.25
C GLU A 327 7.19 -17.19 0.53
N GLU A 328 7.28 -16.31 -0.47
CA GLU A 328 7.05 -14.86 -0.32
C GLU A 328 5.58 -14.50 -0.08
N VAL A 329 4.63 -15.21 -0.69
CA VAL A 329 3.24 -14.75 -0.74
C VAL A 329 2.42 -15.23 0.46
N MET A 330 1.81 -14.27 1.16
CA MET A 330 0.98 -14.57 2.32
C MET A 330 -0.31 -15.30 1.93
N SER A 331 -0.87 -16.08 2.87
CA SER A 331 -2.08 -16.88 2.63
C SER A 331 -3.31 -16.02 2.29
N HIS A 332 -3.42 -14.83 2.85
CA HIS A 332 -4.53 -13.91 2.61
C HIS A 332 -4.43 -13.21 1.25
N GLU A 333 -3.22 -12.92 0.77
CA GLU A 333 -2.96 -12.34 -0.55
C GLU A 333 -3.36 -13.30 -1.67
N ARG A 334 -3.01 -14.59 -1.55
CA ARG A 334 -3.45 -15.64 -2.48
C ARG A 334 -4.97 -15.77 -2.56
N LYS A 335 -5.65 -15.73 -1.41
CA LYS A 335 -7.11 -15.75 -1.35
C LYS A 335 -7.72 -14.52 -2.03
N ALA A 336 -7.16 -13.34 -1.78
CA ALA A 336 -7.60 -12.11 -2.41
C ALA A 336 -7.41 -12.14 -3.93
N LEU A 337 -6.28 -12.64 -4.42
CA LEU A 337 -6.04 -12.84 -5.86
C LEU A 337 -7.09 -13.79 -6.47
N GLY A 338 -7.43 -14.88 -5.79
CA GLY A 338 -8.49 -15.80 -6.22
C GLY A 338 -9.86 -15.13 -6.33
N VAL A 339 -10.23 -14.29 -5.35
CA VAL A 339 -11.48 -13.51 -5.39
C VAL A 339 -11.46 -12.48 -6.53
N LEU A 340 -10.34 -11.78 -6.73
CA LEU A 340 -10.16 -10.83 -7.83
C LEU A 340 -10.29 -11.51 -9.20
N ALA A 341 -9.66 -12.67 -9.37
CA ALA A 341 -9.80 -13.50 -10.58
C ALA A 341 -11.25 -13.95 -10.79
N GLY A 342 -11.94 -14.35 -9.72
CA GLY A 342 -13.37 -14.69 -9.77
C GLY A 342 -14.24 -13.53 -10.26
N PHE A 343 -14.05 -12.32 -9.74
CA PHE A 343 -14.73 -11.11 -10.24
C PHE A 343 -14.34 -10.78 -11.69
N GLY A 344 -13.09 -11.00 -12.07
CA GLY A 344 -12.63 -10.81 -13.45
C GLY A 344 -13.31 -11.76 -14.43
N VAL A 345 -13.40 -13.05 -14.10
CA VAL A 345 -14.13 -14.05 -14.89
C VAL A 345 -15.61 -13.70 -14.97
N LEU A 346 -16.23 -13.35 -13.84
CA LEU A 346 -17.63 -12.92 -13.79
C LEU A 346 -17.86 -11.68 -14.66
N GLY A 347 -16.99 -10.68 -14.58
CA GLY A 347 -17.06 -9.46 -15.39
C GLY A 347 -16.91 -9.72 -16.88
N LEU A 348 -15.97 -10.57 -17.28
CA LEU A 348 -15.78 -10.99 -18.67
C LEU A 348 -16.96 -11.81 -19.19
N ALA A 349 -17.54 -12.68 -18.35
CA ALA A 349 -18.73 -13.44 -18.66
C ALA A 349 -19.94 -12.52 -18.85
N LEU A 350 -20.15 -11.56 -17.94
CA LEU A 350 -21.19 -10.53 -18.07
C LEU A 350 -20.99 -9.68 -19.33
N GLY A 351 -19.77 -9.25 -19.63
CA GLY A 351 -19.48 -8.48 -20.85
C GLY A 351 -19.76 -9.25 -22.14
N ARG A 352 -19.56 -10.57 -22.16
CA ARG A 352 -19.83 -11.43 -23.33
C ARG A 352 -21.28 -11.87 -23.44
N LEU A 353 -21.90 -12.28 -22.33
CA LEU A 353 -23.24 -12.86 -22.28
C LEU A 353 -24.34 -11.80 -22.15
N ASP A 354 -24.06 -10.70 -21.45
CA ASP A 354 -24.99 -9.61 -21.19
C ASP A 354 -24.64 -8.34 -21.98
N ARG A 355 -24.32 -8.51 -23.27
CA ARG A 355 -23.99 -7.41 -24.19
C ARG A 355 -25.16 -6.42 -24.40
N ARG A 356 -26.37 -6.76 -23.93
CA ARG A 356 -27.61 -5.99 -24.04
C ARG A 356 -28.09 -5.38 -22.71
N TRP A 357 -27.25 -5.34 -21.66
CA TRP A 357 -27.56 -4.70 -20.37
C TRP A 357 -28.81 -5.24 -19.65
N ARG A 358 -29.21 -6.48 -19.93
CA ARG A 358 -30.43 -7.10 -19.39
C ARG A 358 -30.38 -7.30 -17.88
N VAL A 359 -29.20 -7.56 -17.31
CA VAL A 359 -29.04 -7.73 -15.86
C VAL A 359 -29.14 -6.39 -15.15
N GLU A 360 -28.58 -5.31 -15.70
CA GLU A 360 -28.74 -3.96 -15.17
C GLU A 360 -30.16 -3.47 -15.33
N ASP A 361 -30.78 -3.65 -16.50
CA ASP A 361 -32.19 -3.32 -16.69
C ASP A 361 -33.09 -4.05 -15.68
N TRP A 362 -32.77 -5.30 -15.33
CA TRP A 362 -33.51 -6.05 -14.31
C TRP A 362 -33.26 -5.54 -12.88
N LEU A 363 -32.02 -5.11 -12.58
CA LEU A 363 -31.66 -4.51 -11.29
C LEU A 363 -32.27 -3.10 -11.14
N GLU A 364 -32.28 -2.34 -12.22
CA GLU A 364 -32.67 -0.94 -12.33
C GLU A 364 -34.17 -0.77 -12.63
N ARG A 365 -34.88 -1.84 -12.99
CA ARG A 365 -36.34 -1.88 -12.99
C ARG A 365 -36.83 -1.48 -11.60
N ALA A 366 -37.38 -0.27 -11.53
CA ALA A 366 -38.16 0.19 -10.39
C ALA A 366 -39.21 -0.89 -10.08
N PRO A 367 -39.52 -1.15 -8.79
CA PRO A 367 -40.76 -1.82 -8.47
C PRO A 367 -41.87 -1.04 -9.19
N GLU A 368 -42.87 -1.73 -9.74
CA GLU A 368 -44.12 -1.04 -10.06
C GLU A 368 -44.48 -0.20 -8.82
N PRO A 369 -44.84 1.09 -8.98
CA PRO A 369 -45.29 1.87 -7.85
C PRO A 369 -46.36 1.01 -7.20
N SER A 370 -46.08 0.53 -5.98
CA SER A 370 -47.08 -0.19 -5.23
C SER A 370 -48.31 0.69 -5.30
N GLU A 371 -49.47 0.11 -5.59
CA GLU A 371 -50.79 0.71 -5.38
C GLU A 371 -51.03 1.07 -3.89
N ALA A 372 -49.96 1.27 -3.11
CA ALA A 372 -49.98 1.70 -1.73
C ALA A 372 -49.85 3.23 -1.73
N GLY A 373 -51.00 3.88 -1.60
CA GLY A 373 -51.09 5.27 -1.16
C GLY A 373 -50.38 5.52 0.18
N PRO A 374 -50.42 6.76 0.68
CA PRO A 374 -49.64 7.24 1.83
C PRO A 374 -49.84 6.50 3.18
N ASP A 375 -50.72 5.49 3.24
CA ASP A 375 -51.21 4.86 4.47
C ASP A 375 -50.82 3.38 4.67
N ARG A 376 -49.83 2.82 3.96
CA ARG A 376 -49.22 1.56 4.43
C ARG A 376 -48.24 1.88 5.56
N PRO A 377 -48.39 1.31 6.77
CA PRO A 377 -47.37 1.43 7.78
C PRO A 377 -46.11 0.77 7.21
N GLY A 378 -45.11 1.59 6.87
CA GLY A 378 -43.80 1.10 6.46
C GLY A 378 -43.37 0.05 7.46
N ARG A 379 -42.94 -1.12 6.98
CA ARG A 379 -42.29 -2.13 7.84
C ARG A 379 -41.31 -1.35 8.71
N ARG A 380 -41.29 -1.57 10.03
CA ARG A 380 -40.50 -0.77 11.00
C ARG A 380 -39.01 -0.57 10.60
N TYR A 381 -38.51 -1.40 9.70
CA TYR A 381 -37.15 -1.41 9.17
C TYR A 381 -36.98 -0.82 7.76
N ASP A 382 -38.05 -0.36 7.09
CA ASP A 382 -38.03 0.23 5.74
C ASP A 382 -38.00 1.76 5.82
N VAL A 383 -36.87 2.28 6.29
CA VAL A 383 -36.66 3.72 6.52
C VAL A 383 -35.71 4.26 5.46
N VAL A 384 -36.14 5.31 4.76
CA VAL A 384 -35.28 6.04 3.81
C VAL A 384 -34.26 6.86 4.60
N ILE A 385 -32.99 6.47 4.53
CA ILE A 385 -31.89 7.13 5.24
C ILE A 385 -31.47 8.39 4.48
N PRO A 386 -31.47 9.59 5.10
CA PRO A 386 -30.99 10.80 4.47
C PRO A 386 -29.52 10.69 4.04
N GLY A 387 -29.15 11.26 2.89
CA GLY A 387 -27.77 11.29 2.39
C GLY A 387 -26.68 11.71 3.39
N PRO A 388 -26.87 12.73 4.27
CA PRO A 388 -25.89 13.05 5.31
C PRO A 388 -25.67 11.92 6.32
N VAL A 389 -26.73 11.23 6.69
CA VAL A 389 -26.68 10.10 7.63
C VAL A 389 -25.95 8.93 6.97
N LEU A 390 -26.22 8.68 5.68
CA LEU A 390 -25.54 7.65 4.90
C LEU A 390 -24.03 7.95 4.74
N GLY A 391 -23.67 9.22 4.48
CA GLY A 391 -22.27 9.67 4.45
C GLY A 391 -21.58 9.55 5.81
N GLY A 392 -22.27 9.89 6.90
CA GLY A 392 -21.77 9.73 8.27
C GLY A 392 -21.56 8.27 8.66
N ILE A 393 -22.53 7.40 8.35
CA ILE A 393 -22.41 5.95 8.53
C ILE A 393 -21.27 5.39 7.67
N GLY A 394 -21.12 5.85 6.43
CA GLY A 394 -20.03 5.46 5.54
C GLY A 394 -18.66 5.84 6.10
N LEU A 395 -18.51 7.05 6.66
CA LEU A 395 -17.27 7.49 7.28
C LEU A 395 -16.97 6.71 8.57
N LEU A 396 -17.97 6.49 9.43
CA LEU A 396 -17.82 5.66 10.63
C LEU A 396 -17.48 4.21 10.28
N GLY A 397 -18.14 3.67 9.26
CA GLY A 397 -17.86 2.33 8.73
C GLY A 397 -16.44 2.23 8.19
N LEU A 398 -15.95 3.27 7.51
CA LEU A 398 -14.57 3.33 7.04
C LEU A 398 -13.58 3.35 8.20
N ILE A 399 -13.80 4.18 9.23
CA ILE A 399 -12.96 4.21 10.43
C ILE A 399 -12.98 2.84 11.12
N ALA A 400 -14.15 2.24 11.31
CA ALA A 400 -14.29 0.92 11.93
C ALA A 400 -13.58 -0.17 11.12
N PHE A 401 -13.72 -0.15 9.79
CA PHE A 401 -13.03 -1.08 8.89
C PHE A 401 -11.51 -0.91 8.98
N SER A 402 -11.01 0.33 8.98
CA SER A 402 -9.58 0.60 9.07
C SER A 402 -9.00 0.21 10.43
N VAL A 403 -9.72 0.42 11.52
CA VAL A 403 -9.34 -0.08 12.85
C VAL A 403 -9.33 -1.61 12.86
N LEU A 404 -10.38 -2.26 12.33
CA LEU A 404 -10.44 -3.72 12.23
C LEU A 404 -9.29 -4.29 11.39
N ALA A 405 -8.96 -3.63 10.27
CA ALA A 405 -7.83 -3.99 9.42
C ALA A 405 -6.50 -3.91 10.19
N CYS A 406 -6.28 -2.85 10.99
CA CYS A 406 -5.11 -2.75 11.86
C CYS A 406 -5.06 -3.89 12.88
N TYR A 407 -6.17 -4.20 13.54
CA TYR A 407 -6.25 -5.27 14.54
C TYR A 407 -6.08 -6.68 13.94
N THR A 408 -6.46 -6.87 12.68
CA THR A 408 -6.30 -8.12 11.94
C THR A 408 -4.88 -8.27 11.42
N TYR A 409 -4.27 -7.17 10.97
CA TYR A 409 -2.91 -7.17 10.44
C TYR A 409 -1.84 -7.30 11.54
N TYR A 410 -2.09 -6.72 12.71
CA TYR A 410 -1.22 -6.82 13.89
C TYR A 410 -1.82 -7.79 14.92
N PRO A 411 -1.64 -9.13 14.75
CA PRO A 411 -2.25 -10.13 15.63
C PRO A 411 -1.72 -10.03 17.07
N PRO A 412 -2.41 -10.61 18.07
CA PRO A 412 -1.97 -10.59 19.47
C PRO A 412 -0.53 -11.09 19.64
N ALA A 413 0.16 -10.58 20.67
CA ALA A 413 1.57 -10.89 20.92
C ALA A 413 1.84 -12.40 20.99
N GLU A 414 0.94 -13.18 21.60
CA GLU A 414 1.05 -14.64 21.69
C GLU A 414 1.16 -15.30 20.30
N GLN A 415 0.24 -14.97 19.38
CA GLN A 415 0.27 -15.48 18.00
C GLN A 415 1.55 -15.06 17.27
N ILE A 416 1.99 -13.82 17.48
CA ILE A 416 3.27 -13.35 16.92
C ILE A 416 4.44 -14.17 17.46
N PHE A 417 4.44 -14.57 18.73
CA PHE A 417 5.51 -15.40 19.29
C PHE A 417 5.51 -16.84 18.77
N ASP A 418 4.34 -17.38 18.41
CA ASP A 418 4.26 -18.68 17.73
C ASP A 418 5.00 -18.61 16.38
N ASP A 419 4.70 -17.58 15.57
CA ASP A 419 5.36 -17.33 14.29
C ASP A 419 6.85 -17.01 14.45
N LEU A 420 7.21 -16.13 15.41
CA LEU A 420 8.61 -15.80 15.71
C LEU A 420 9.42 -17.03 16.16
N THR A 421 8.79 -18.03 16.77
CA THR A 421 9.47 -19.25 17.18
C THR A 421 9.85 -20.10 15.97
N ILE A 422 8.95 -20.21 14.99
CA ILE A 422 9.20 -20.89 13.72
C ILE A 422 10.31 -20.14 12.95
N ILE A 423 10.15 -18.84 12.76
CA ILE A 423 11.12 -18.00 12.04
C ILE A 423 12.51 -18.07 12.69
N LYS A 424 12.59 -17.99 14.02
CA LYS A 424 13.85 -18.16 14.74
C LYS A 424 14.49 -19.51 14.43
N ALA A 425 13.72 -20.60 14.38
CA ALA A 425 14.27 -21.91 14.07
C ALA A 425 14.88 -21.95 12.65
N GLU A 426 14.22 -21.34 11.66
CA GLU A 426 14.74 -21.23 10.29
C GLU A 426 16.02 -20.39 10.23
N VAL A 427 16.04 -19.20 10.86
CA VAL A 427 17.25 -18.35 10.93
C VAL A 427 18.43 -19.11 11.54
N LEU A 428 18.20 -19.77 12.67
CA LEU A 428 19.25 -20.49 13.40
C LEU A 428 19.73 -21.74 12.64
N SER A 429 18.82 -22.43 11.95
CA SER A 429 19.14 -23.56 11.05
C SER A 429 19.96 -23.11 9.85
N ALA A 430 19.56 -22.01 9.21
CA ALA A 430 20.28 -21.41 8.08
C ALA A 430 21.69 -20.98 8.48
N ALA A 431 21.82 -20.28 9.61
CA ALA A 431 23.12 -19.85 10.12
C ALA A 431 24.05 -21.04 10.42
N ASN A 432 23.55 -22.08 11.09
CA ASN A 432 24.36 -23.24 11.45
C ASN A 432 24.73 -24.14 10.25
N SER A 433 23.94 -24.10 9.17
CA SER A 433 24.23 -24.84 7.93
C SER A 433 25.08 -24.05 6.94
N GLY A 434 25.42 -22.79 7.25
CA GLY A 434 26.13 -21.89 6.33
C GLY A 434 25.30 -21.51 5.09
N ASN A 435 23.99 -21.74 5.11
CA ASN A 435 23.11 -21.46 3.98
C ASN A 435 22.75 -19.96 3.94
N ARG A 436 23.62 -19.17 3.30
CA ARG A 436 23.51 -17.70 3.22
C ARG A 436 22.19 -17.24 2.60
N GLU A 437 21.80 -17.82 1.47
CA GLU A 437 20.56 -17.48 0.77
C GLU A 437 19.33 -17.65 1.69
N HIS A 438 19.33 -18.72 2.48
CA HIS A 438 18.25 -18.98 3.44
C HIS A 438 18.27 -18.00 4.63
N ALA A 439 19.46 -17.63 5.11
CA ALA A 439 19.63 -16.64 6.18
C ALA A 439 19.19 -15.23 5.72
N ASP A 440 19.56 -14.84 4.51
CA ASP A 440 19.23 -13.53 3.92
C ASP A 440 17.72 -13.33 3.75
N TYR A 441 16.95 -14.40 3.58
CA TYR A 441 15.49 -14.34 3.55
C TYR A 441 14.87 -14.27 4.95
N PHE A 442 15.25 -15.19 5.86
CA PHE A 442 14.56 -15.31 7.15
C PHE A 442 15.00 -14.27 8.19
N ILE A 443 16.21 -13.72 8.09
CA ILE A 443 16.70 -12.69 9.02
C ILE A 443 15.87 -11.40 8.93
N PRO A 444 15.67 -10.78 7.74
CA PRO A 444 14.80 -9.62 7.61
C PRO A 444 13.36 -9.91 8.03
N LEU A 445 12.84 -11.09 7.69
CA LEU A 445 11.50 -11.52 8.11
C LEU A 445 11.40 -11.54 9.64
N TYR A 446 12.41 -12.06 10.33
CA TYR A 446 12.45 -12.09 11.79
C TYR A 446 12.41 -10.69 12.41
N GLN A 447 13.20 -9.76 11.86
CA GLN A 447 13.21 -8.37 12.29
C GLN A 447 11.86 -7.68 12.05
N ASP A 448 11.21 -7.93 10.91
CA ASP A 448 9.89 -7.38 10.60
C ASP A 448 8.83 -7.82 11.60
N TRP A 449 8.78 -9.11 11.94
CA TRP A 449 7.84 -9.62 12.94
C TRP A 449 8.10 -9.05 14.35
N ILE A 450 9.35 -8.79 14.72
CA ILE A 450 9.70 -8.09 15.98
C ILE A 450 9.19 -6.64 15.97
N ARG A 451 9.20 -5.96 14.82
CA ARG A 451 8.61 -4.62 14.67
C ARG A 451 7.09 -4.66 14.75
N ARG A 452 6.44 -5.63 14.08
CA ARG A 452 4.99 -5.85 14.16
C ARG A 452 4.53 -6.15 15.59
N LEU A 453 5.32 -6.90 16.37
CA LEU A 453 5.05 -7.15 17.80
C LEU A 453 4.91 -5.84 18.59
N GLN A 454 5.83 -4.91 18.39
CA GLN A 454 5.81 -3.61 19.08
C GLN A 454 4.54 -2.81 18.75
N VAL A 455 4.13 -2.81 17.47
CA VAL A 455 2.91 -2.14 17.01
C VAL A 455 1.67 -2.83 17.59
N SER A 456 1.61 -4.16 17.55
CA SER A 456 0.47 -4.93 18.09
C SER A 456 0.21 -4.62 19.56
N VAL A 457 1.27 -4.59 20.36
CA VAL A 457 1.19 -4.29 21.80
C VAL A 457 0.76 -2.84 22.02
N TYR A 458 1.36 -1.88 21.31
CA TYR A 458 0.94 -0.48 21.40
C TYR A 458 -0.53 -0.28 21.01
N LEU A 459 -1.00 -0.98 19.97
CA LEU A 459 -2.39 -0.89 19.48
C LEU A 459 -3.41 -1.41 20.51
N ARG A 460 -3.02 -2.38 21.36
CA ARG A 460 -3.91 -3.06 22.31
C ARG A 460 -3.82 -2.51 23.73
N GLU A 461 -2.61 -2.21 24.19
CA GLU A 461 -2.35 -1.69 25.53
C GLU A 461 -2.30 -0.15 25.56
N GLY A 462 -2.25 0.51 24.40
CA GLY A 462 -2.16 1.97 24.26
C GLY A 462 -0.78 2.56 24.58
N THR A 463 0.15 1.75 25.11
CA THR A 463 1.51 2.17 25.44
C THR A 463 2.51 1.05 25.16
N LEU A 464 3.76 1.40 24.87
CA LEU A 464 4.87 0.45 24.77
C LEU A 464 5.98 0.93 25.70
N SER A 465 6.27 0.16 26.75
CA SER A 465 7.28 0.56 27.73
C SER A 465 8.67 0.71 27.09
N PRO A 466 9.49 1.69 27.52
CA PRO A 466 10.86 1.84 27.04
C PRO A 466 11.70 0.56 27.18
N TYR A 467 11.41 -0.21 28.24
CA TYR A 467 12.02 -1.53 28.47
C TYR A 467 11.69 -2.53 27.37
N ARG A 468 10.41 -2.69 26.99
CA ARG A 468 9.98 -3.57 25.90
C ARG A 468 10.59 -3.16 24.56
N ARG A 469 10.61 -1.85 24.26
CA ARG A 469 11.25 -1.29 23.06
C ARG A 469 12.76 -1.60 23.02
N MET A 470 13.44 -1.45 24.16
CA MET A 470 14.87 -1.78 24.27
C MET A 470 15.12 -3.27 24.04
N LYS A 471 14.30 -4.16 24.59
CA LYS A 471 14.43 -5.60 24.35
C LYS A 471 14.28 -5.97 22.88
N ALA A 472 13.31 -5.37 22.18
CA ALA A 472 13.13 -5.57 20.75
C ALA A 472 14.36 -5.11 19.97
N ARG A 473 14.88 -3.92 20.29
CA ARG A 473 16.11 -3.37 19.67
C ARG A 473 17.32 -4.27 19.90
N VAL A 474 17.53 -4.77 21.11
CA VAL A 474 18.63 -5.69 21.44
C VAL A 474 18.54 -6.99 20.65
N LEU A 475 17.34 -7.54 20.45
CA LEU A 475 17.18 -8.73 19.63
C LEU A 475 17.49 -8.45 18.15
N ILE A 476 16.99 -7.35 17.60
CA ILE A 476 17.28 -6.93 16.21
C ILE A 476 18.79 -6.77 16.00
N ASP A 477 19.50 -6.08 16.89
CA ASP A 477 20.95 -5.89 16.82
C ASP A 477 21.72 -7.22 16.83
N LYS A 478 21.29 -8.18 17.66
CA LYS A 478 21.91 -9.50 17.73
C LYS A 478 21.65 -10.35 16.48
N ILE A 479 20.46 -10.23 15.89
CA ILE A 479 20.14 -10.88 14.63
C ILE A 479 21.00 -10.30 13.51
N GLU A 480 21.23 -8.99 13.50
CA GLU A 480 22.09 -8.34 12.50
C GLU A 480 23.53 -8.82 12.59
N ARG A 481 24.09 -8.90 13.81
CA ARG A 481 25.44 -9.46 13.99
C ARG A 481 25.54 -10.92 13.57
N LEU A 482 24.47 -11.71 13.79
CA LEU A 482 24.41 -13.08 13.27
C LEU A 482 24.46 -13.10 11.74
N LYS A 483 23.79 -12.14 11.08
CA LYS A 483 23.83 -12.00 9.63
C LYS A 483 25.26 -11.76 9.14
N HIS A 484 25.96 -10.79 9.71
CA HIS A 484 27.35 -10.50 9.35
C HIS A 484 28.27 -11.70 9.55
N ALA A 485 28.12 -12.43 10.66
CA ALA A 485 28.90 -13.64 10.90
C ALA A 485 28.65 -14.74 9.84
N VAL A 486 27.41 -14.86 9.34
CA VAL A 486 27.05 -15.78 8.24
C VAL A 486 27.62 -15.28 6.90
N GLU A 487 27.61 -13.98 6.64
CA GLU A 487 28.19 -13.36 5.44
C GLU A 487 29.72 -13.54 5.37
N GLU A 488 30.39 -13.47 6.53
CA GLU A 488 31.85 -13.61 6.67
C GLU A 488 32.34 -15.07 6.70
N ASP A 489 31.45 -16.06 6.75
CA ASP A 489 31.76 -17.49 6.88
C ASP A 489 32.52 -17.86 8.19
N ASP A 490 32.31 -17.10 9.27
CA ASP A 490 32.99 -17.36 10.55
C ASP A 490 32.14 -18.27 11.47
N PRO A 491 32.46 -19.57 11.59
CA PRO A 491 31.66 -20.51 12.37
C PRO A 491 31.71 -20.25 13.89
N GLU A 492 32.79 -19.63 14.41
CA GLU A 492 32.90 -19.31 15.84
C GLU A 492 31.99 -18.13 16.20
N GLU A 493 32.01 -17.09 15.36
CA GLU A 493 31.11 -15.93 15.49
C GLU A 493 29.65 -16.34 15.32
N VAL A 494 29.34 -17.18 14.33
CA VAL A 494 27.98 -17.73 14.11
C VAL A 494 27.49 -18.45 15.37
N HIS A 495 28.30 -19.33 15.97
CA HIS A 495 27.91 -20.04 17.19
C HIS A 495 27.69 -19.08 18.37
N ARG A 496 28.55 -18.07 18.53
CA ARG A 496 28.42 -17.04 19.57
C ARG A 496 27.12 -16.26 19.41
N HIS A 497 26.82 -15.83 18.18
CA HIS A 497 25.62 -15.05 17.87
C HIS A 497 24.34 -15.89 17.92
N PHE A 498 24.40 -17.18 17.58
CA PHE A 498 23.32 -18.14 17.75
C PHE A 498 22.80 -18.18 19.20
N ILE A 499 23.71 -18.33 20.16
CA ILE A 499 23.36 -18.35 21.60
C ILE A 499 22.78 -16.99 22.00
N ALA A 500 23.43 -15.91 21.58
CA ALA A 500 23.03 -14.55 21.89
C ALA A 500 21.61 -14.23 21.42
N VAL A 501 21.23 -14.64 20.21
CA VAL A 501 19.89 -14.46 19.63
C VAL A 501 18.86 -15.30 20.39
N THR A 502 19.18 -16.55 20.71
CA THR A 502 18.28 -17.45 21.45
C THR A 502 17.93 -16.88 22.82
N ASP A 503 18.91 -16.39 23.56
CA ASP A 503 18.70 -15.78 24.88
C ASP A 503 17.95 -14.45 24.80
N ALA A 504 18.27 -13.61 23.80
CA ALA A 504 17.57 -12.35 23.59
C ALA A 504 16.10 -12.57 23.24
N HIS A 505 15.78 -13.56 22.40
CA HIS A 505 14.40 -13.93 22.07
C HIS A 505 13.64 -14.41 23.30
N ARG A 506 14.24 -15.26 24.13
CA ARG A 506 13.61 -15.70 25.39
C ARG A 506 13.29 -14.52 26.30
N ARG A 507 14.24 -13.60 26.46
CA ARG A 507 14.07 -12.37 27.27
C ARG A 507 13.02 -11.42 26.68
N LEU A 508 12.93 -11.35 25.35
CA LEU A 508 11.89 -10.58 24.66
C LEU A 508 10.51 -11.17 24.97
N ARG A 509 10.32 -12.47 24.76
CA ARG A 509 9.06 -13.16 25.06
C ARG A 509 8.62 -12.93 26.50
N ALA A 510 9.53 -13.10 27.45
CA ALA A 510 9.25 -12.86 28.87
C ALA A 510 8.79 -11.44 29.18
N SER A 511 9.26 -10.43 28.42
CA SER A 511 8.84 -9.04 28.64
C SER A 511 7.49 -8.66 28.00
N PHE A 512 7.00 -9.46 27.05
CA PHE A 512 5.81 -9.16 26.26
C PHE A 512 4.62 -10.09 26.56
N VAL A 513 4.87 -11.34 26.94
CA VAL A 513 3.84 -12.35 27.23
C VAL A 513 3.83 -12.72 28.71
N ASP A 514 5.00 -12.86 29.32
CA ASP A 514 5.12 -13.34 30.71
C ASP A 514 5.17 -12.19 31.74
N ALA A 515 5.01 -10.94 31.30
CA ALA A 515 4.97 -9.77 32.18
C ALA A 515 3.54 -9.59 32.74
N PRO A 516 3.37 -9.49 34.07
CA PRO A 516 2.05 -9.41 34.71
C PRO A 516 1.28 -8.11 34.40
#